data_AF-A0A3S9HAZ2-F1
#
_entry.id   AF-A0A3S9HAZ2-F1
#
_cell.length_a   1.000
_cell.length_b   1.000
_cell.length_c   1.000
_cell.angle_alpha   90.00
_cell.angle_beta   90.00
_cell.angle_gamma   90.00
#
_symmetry.space_group_name_H-M   'P 1'
#
loop_
_entity.id
_entity.type
_entity.pdbx_description
1 polymer ?
#
loop_
_entity_poly.entity_id
_entity_poly.type
_entity_poly.pdbx_seq_one_letter_code
_entity_poly.pdbx_strand_id
1 'polypeptide(L)'
;MFEWSKEILGKFDLPEELCPKLVESADKIGMLKTELTEELGFKNTINIYAGGADNACAALGAGIVSMEMEMVSIGTSGVFLSYEEAGKEYGGDLHYFTHVLPDAFYSIGEICWKNI
;
A
#
# COMPACT_ATOMS: atom_id res chain seq x y z
N MET A 1 6.74 12.14 -7.96
CA MET A 1 5.99 12.59 -6.76
C MET A 1 4.52 12.36 -7.05
N PHE A 2 3.85 11.56 -6.23
CA PHE A 2 2.44 11.24 -6.41
C PHE A 2 1.54 12.42 -6.04
N GLU A 3 0.40 12.55 -6.70
CA GLU A 3 -0.60 13.58 -6.46
C GLU A 3 -2.02 12.99 -6.52
N TRP A 4 -2.95 13.61 -5.80
CA TRP A 4 -4.36 13.25 -5.90
C TRP A 4 -4.93 13.69 -7.24
N SER A 5 -5.73 12.82 -7.87
CA SER A 5 -6.34 13.14 -9.15
C SER A 5 -7.43 14.21 -8.99
N LYS A 6 -7.14 15.43 -9.44
CA LYS A 6 -8.09 16.54 -9.47
C LYS A 6 -9.29 16.26 -10.36
N GLU A 7 -9.10 15.47 -11.42
CA GLU A 7 -10.20 15.04 -12.29
C GLU A 7 -11.20 14.16 -11.53
N ILE A 8 -10.71 13.17 -10.78
CA ILE A 8 -11.57 12.28 -9.99
C ILE A 8 -12.27 13.07 -8.90
N LEU A 9 -11.54 13.91 -8.15
CA LEU A 9 -12.12 14.76 -7.11
C LEU A 9 -13.23 15.67 -7.66
N GLY A 10 -12.98 16.30 -8.82
CA GLY A 10 -13.97 17.16 -9.49
C GLY A 10 -15.22 16.41 -9.94
N LYS A 11 -15.12 15.15 -10.36
CA LYS A 11 -16.30 14.33 -10.74
C LYS A 11 -17.25 14.05 -9.56
N PHE A 12 -16.74 14.09 -8.33
CA PHE A 12 -17.51 13.84 -7.12
C PHE A 12 -17.74 15.10 -6.27
N ASP A 13 -17.42 16.28 -6.81
CA ASP A 13 -17.50 17.58 -6.11
C ASP A 13 -16.76 17.56 -4.74
N LEU A 14 -15.63 16.85 -4.66
CA LEU A 14 -14.84 16.72 -3.44
C LEU A 14 -13.71 17.77 -3.40
N PRO A 15 -13.60 18.55 -2.30
CA PRO A 15 -12.46 19.44 -2.10
C PRO A 15 -11.15 18.66 -1.86
N GLU A 16 -10.06 19.13 -2.44
CA GLU A 16 -8.72 18.52 -2.33
C GLU A 16 -8.21 18.53 -0.88
N GLU A 17 -8.68 19.47 -0.06
CA GLU A 17 -8.32 19.60 1.36
C GLU A 17 -8.81 18.43 2.23
N LEU A 18 -9.75 17.61 1.74
CA LEU A 18 -10.14 16.37 2.41
C LEU A 18 -9.11 15.26 2.22
N CYS A 19 -8.28 15.35 1.19
CA CYS A 19 -7.27 14.35 0.92
C CYS A 19 -6.05 14.57 1.83
N PRO A 20 -5.54 13.52 2.49
CA PRO A 20 -4.35 13.65 3.30
C PRO A 20 -3.13 13.93 2.41
N LYS A 21 -2.09 14.55 3.00
CA LYS A 21 -0.80 14.68 2.34
C LYS A 21 -0.24 13.29 2.00
N LEU A 22 0.11 13.07 0.74
CA LEU A 22 0.80 11.86 0.31
C LEU A 22 2.26 11.88 0.80
N VAL A 23 2.71 10.72 1.27
CA VAL A 23 4.04 10.47 1.82
C VAL A 23 4.49 9.10 1.37
N GLU A 24 5.80 8.86 1.34
CA GLU A 24 6.34 7.54 1.02
C GLU A 24 6.13 6.58 2.19
N SER A 25 6.00 5.27 1.91
CA SER A 25 5.71 4.27 2.94
C SER A 25 6.71 4.24 4.09
N ALA A 26 7.98 4.52 3.79
CA ALA A 26 9.07 4.56 4.77
C ALA A 26 9.26 5.93 5.45
N ASP A 27 8.42 6.93 5.15
CA ASP A 27 8.52 8.24 5.78
C ASP A 27 8.09 8.18 7.25
N LYS A 28 8.89 8.82 8.12
CA LYS A 28 8.48 9.10 9.50
C LYS A 28 7.45 10.22 9.49
N ILE A 29 6.20 9.90 9.83
CA ILE A 29 5.09 10.85 9.84
C ILE A 29 4.87 11.51 11.20
N GLY A 30 5.53 11.02 12.25
CA GLY A 30 5.43 11.61 13.58
C GLY A 30 5.97 10.73 14.69
N MET A 31 5.46 10.95 15.88
CA MET A 31 5.74 10.17 17.08
C MET A 31 4.43 9.85 17.78
N LEU A 32 4.38 8.73 18.48
CA LEU A 32 3.23 8.36 19.28
C LEU A 32 3.01 9.44 20.36
N LYS A 33 1.75 9.80 20.59
CA LYS A 33 1.38 10.80 21.60
C LYS A 33 1.86 10.37 22.98
N THR A 34 2.32 11.33 23.79
CA THR A 34 2.87 11.06 25.12
C THR A 34 1.88 10.31 26.01
N GLU A 35 0.60 10.69 25.97
CA GLU A 35 -0.44 10.04 26.77
C GLU A 35 -0.58 8.55 26.44
N LEU A 36 -0.45 8.20 25.15
CA LEU A 36 -0.49 6.80 24.69
C LEU A 36 0.80 6.05 25.04
N THR A 37 1.96 6.72 25.02
CA THR A 37 3.22 6.08 25.46
C THR A 37 3.17 5.72 26.94
N GLU A 38 2.60 6.58 27.77
CA GLU A 38 2.42 6.34 29.21
C GLU A 38 1.40 5.22 29.47
N GLU A 39 0.24 5.26 28.79
CA GLU A 39 -0.81 4.25 28.92
C GLU A 39 -0.30 2.84 28.53
N LEU A 40 0.47 2.74 27.45
CA LEU A 40 1.01 1.47 26.95
C LEU A 40 2.32 1.04 27.64
N GLY A 41 2.85 1.84 28.57
CA GLY A 41 4.07 1.52 29.33
C GLY A 41 5.38 1.62 28.54
N PHE A 42 5.39 2.37 27.43
CA PHE A 42 6.59 2.63 26.67
C PHE A 42 7.48 3.66 27.38
N LYS A 43 8.77 3.33 27.54
CA LYS A 43 9.76 4.19 28.19
C LYS A 43 10.53 5.10 27.22
N ASN A 44 10.39 4.82 25.92
CA ASN A 44 11.13 5.50 24.86
C ASN A 44 10.16 6.21 23.93
N THR A 45 10.66 7.24 23.24
CA THR A 45 9.96 7.85 22.11
C THR A 45 9.69 6.81 21.02
N ILE A 46 8.42 6.68 20.63
CA ILE A 46 8.00 5.75 19.57
C ILE A 46 7.77 6.55 18.29
N ASN A 47 8.58 6.29 17.26
CA ASN A 47 8.39 6.88 15.94
C ASN A 47 7.23 6.20 15.20
N ILE A 48 6.44 6.97 14.46
CA ILE A 48 5.37 6.46 13.60
C ILE A 48 5.80 6.68 12.15
N TYR A 49 5.67 5.61 11.35
CA TYR A 49 5.96 5.59 9.93
C TYR A 49 4.65 5.43 9.14
N ALA A 50 4.61 5.93 7.91
CA ALA A 50 3.41 5.90 7.07
C ALA A 50 2.87 4.47 6.85
N GLY A 51 3.78 3.50 6.68
CA GLY A 51 3.42 2.12 6.40
C GLY A 51 2.86 1.96 4.99
N GLY A 52 2.00 0.97 4.78
CA GLY A 52 1.39 0.72 3.48
C GLY A 52 0.16 -0.16 3.58
N ALA A 53 -0.48 -0.38 2.44
CA ALA A 53 -1.56 -1.34 2.32
C ALA A 53 -1.08 -2.77 2.67
N ASP A 54 -2.00 -3.62 3.09
CA ASP A 54 -1.74 -5.00 3.50
C ASP A 54 -1.00 -5.82 2.43
N ASN A 55 -1.47 -5.80 1.18
CA ASN A 55 -0.87 -6.55 0.07
C ASN A 55 0.53 -6.04 -0.29
N ALA A 56 0.74 -4.72 -0.28
CA ALA A 56 2.05 -4.13 -0.53
C ALA A 56 3.04 -4.45 0.61
N CYS A 57 2.59 -4.45 1.86
CA CYS A 57 3.39 -4.87 3.00
C CYS A 57 3.68 -6.38 2.99
N ALA A 58 2.70 -7.20 2.59
CA ALA A 58 2.85 -8.65 2.46
C ALA A 58 3.85 -9.00 1.37
N ALA A 59 3.80 -8.31 0.22
CA ALA A 59 4.77 -8.43 -0.86
C ALA A 59 6.20 -8.16 -0.36
N LEU A 60 6.41 -7.04 0.36
CA LEU A 60 7.71 -6.75 0.98
C LEU A 60 8.14 -7.84 1.98
N GLY A 61 7.24 -8.27 2.86
CA GLY A 61 7.52 -9.30 3.85
C GLY A 61 7.83 -10.68 3.25
N ALA A 62 7.28 -10.97 2.08
CA ALA A 62 7.54 -12.18 1.30
C ALA A 62 8.77 -12.07 0.38
N GLY A 63 9.41 -10.90 0.34
CA GLY A 63 10.62 -10.66 -0.47
C GLY A 63 10.34 -10.31 -1.94
N ILE A 64 9.10 -9.93 -2.30
CA ILE A 64 8.73 -9.50 -3.65
C ILE A 64 9.24 -8.07 -3.89
N VAL A 65 10.55 -7.96 -4.14
CA VAL A 65 11.28 -6.68 -4.24
C VAL A 65 11.92 -6.46 -5.61
N SER A 66 11.67 -7.36 -6.56
CA SER A 66 12.15 -7.28 -7.94
C SER A 66 11.25 -8.09 -8.87
N MET A 67 11.39 -7.86 -10.19
CA MET A 67 10.67 -8.57 -11.27
C MET A 67 10.91 -10.09 -11.31
N GLU A 68 11.83 -10.62 -10.51
CA GLU A 68 12.19 -12.05 -10.51
C GLU A 68 11.31 -12.89 -9.58
N MET A 69 10.50 -12.24 -8.74
CA MET A 69 9.69 -12.90 -7.74
C MET A 69 8.24 -12.46 -7.83
N GLU A 70 7.36 -13.44 -7.66
CA GLU A 70 5.92 -13.26 -7.59
C GLU A 70 5.39 -14.04 -6.40
N MET A 71 4.23 -13.62 -5.88
CA MET A 71 3.58 -14.25 -4.75
C MET A 71 2.22 -14.81 -5.17
N VAL A 72 1.95 -16.05 -4.76
CA VAL A 72 0.61 -16.62 -4.74
C VAL A 72 0.26 -16.96 -3.29
N SER A 73 -0.68 -16.21 -2.72
CA SER A 73 -1.28 -16.53 -1.42
C SER A 73 -2.50 -17.41 -1.65
N ILE A 74 -2.51 -18.61 -1.06
CA ILE A 74 -3.63 -19.58 -1.17
C ILE A 74 -4.39 -19.58 0.16
N GLY A 75 -5.05 -18.45 0.44
CA GLY A 75 -5.91 -18.29 1.61
C GLY A 75 -7.37 -18.63 1.31
N THR A 76 -8.27 -18.16 2.18
CA THR A 76 -9.72 -18.25 1.98
C THR A 76 -10.16 -17.63 0.64
N SER A 77 -9.53 -16.53 0.26
CA SER A 77 -9.40 -16.09 -1.13
C SER A 77 -7.94 -16.22 -1.56
N GLY A 78 -7.72 -16.48 -2.83
CA GLY A 78 -6.38 -16.46 -3.40
C GLY A 78 -5.97 -15.06 -3.83
N VAL A 79 -4.68 -14.77 -3.76
CA VAL A 79 -4.10 -13.52 -4.28
C VAL A 79 -2.89 -13.89 -5.12
N PHE A 80 -2.86 -13.41 -6.36
CA PHE A 80 -1.64 -13.32 -7.17
C PHE A 80 -1.13 -11.90 -7.12
N LEU A 81 0.17 -11.73 -6.84
CA LEU A 81 0.83 -10.42 -6.80
C LEU A 81 2.19 -10.50 -7.50
N SER A 82 2.46 -9.55 -8.38
CA SER A 82 3.73 -9.42 -9.08
C SER A 82 4.34 -8.03 -8.87
N TYR A 83 5.66 -7.96 -8.76
CA TYR A 83 6.40 -6.70 -8.75
C TYR A 83 6.32 -6.05 -10.15
N GLU A 84 6.17 -4.74 -10.21
CA GLU A 84 6.06 -4.01 -11.47
C GLU A 84 6.92 -2.75 -11.51
N GLU A 85 7.36 -2.42 -12.71
CA GLU A 85 7.83 -1.08 -13.06
C GLU A 85 6.65 -0.14 -13.36
N ALA A 86 6.93 1.17 -13.45
CA ALA A 86 5.94 2.19 -13.72
C ALA A 86 5.21 2.01 -15.08
N GLY A 87 3.93 2.36 -15.13
CA GLY A 87 3.19 2.58 -16.38
C GLY A 87 2.58 1.32 -17.01
N LYS A 88 2.31 0.27 -16.22
CA LYS A 88 1.56 -0.90 -16.69
C LYS A 88 0.06 -0.61 -16.74
N GLU A 89 -0.61 -1.17 -17.74
CA GLU A 89 -2.06 -1.13 -17.88
C GLU A 89 -2.56 -2.52 -18.25
N TYR A 90 -3.46 -3.04 -17.41
CA TYR A 90 -3.98 -4.41 -17.53
C TYR A 90 -5.43 -4.47 -18.03
N GLY A 91 -5.97 -3.36 -18.55
CA GLY A 91 -7.33 -3.33 -19.10
C GLY A 91 -8.45 -3.66 -18.10
N GLY A 92 -8.16 -3.61 -16.80
CA GLY A 92 -9.09 -3.98 -15.72
C GLY A 92 -9.02 -5.44 -15.27
N ASP A 93 -8.21 -6.29 -15.91
CA ASP A 93 -8.05 -7.70 -15.50
C ASP A 93 -7.23 -7.86 -14.21
N LEU A 94 -6.27 -6.96 -14.00
CA LEU A 94 -5.49 -6.84 -12.76
C LEU A 94 -5.61 -5.41 -12.23
N HIS A 95 -5.61 -5.29 -10.90
CA HIS A 95 -5.41 -3.99 -10.27
C HIS A 95 -3.93 -3.63 -10.26
N TYR A 96 -3.62 -2.35 -10.33
CA TYR A 96 -2.25 -1.83 -10.37
C TYR A 96 -2.10 -0.70 -9.35
N PHE A 97 -1.13 -0.86 -8.44
CA PHE A 97 -0.93 0.05 -7.30
C PHE A 97 0.55 0.34 -7.07
N THR A 98 0.82 1.38 -6.28
CA THR A 98 2.18 1.72 -5.80
C THR A 98 2.64 0.73 -4.74
N HIS A 99 3.88 0.26 -4.83
CA HIS A 99 4.50 -0.59 -3.82
C HIS A 99 4.94 0.23 -2.60
N VAL A 100 5.23 -0.43 -1.48
CA VAL A 100 5.88 0.20 -0.32
C VAL A 100 7.36 0.55 -0.54
N LEU A 101 7.93 0.09 -1.67
CA LEU A 101 9.30 0.39 -2.05
C LEU A 101 9.29 1.67 -2.91
N PRO A 102 10.30 2.55 -2.77
CA PRO A 102 10.41 3.73 -3.61
C PRO A 102 10.44 3.35 -5.10
N ASP A 103 9.75 4.14 -5.91
CA ASP A 103 9.71 4.01 -7.38
C ASP A 103 9.28 2.62 -7.90
N ALA A 104 8.52 1.87 -7.10
CA ALA A 104 8.05 0.52 -7.42
C ALA A 104 6.52 0.42 -7.39
N PHE A 105 6.00 -0.55 -8.13
CA PHE A 105 4.58 -0.81 -8.28
C PHE A 105 4.30 -2.30 -8.12
N TYR A 106 3.03 -2.67 -8.04
CA TYR A 106 2.63 -4.07 -8.11
C TYR A 106 1.30 -4.22 -8.84
N SER A 107 1.15 -5.36 -9.50
CA SER A 107 -0.12 -5.83 -10.01
C SER A 107 -0.69 -6.88 -9.06
N ILE A 108 -2.02 -6.90 -8.93
CA ILE A 108 -2.71 -7.85 -8.06
C ILE A 108 -3.99 -8.38 -8.73
N GLY A 109 -4.18 -9.69 -8.62
CA GLY A 109 -5.39 -10.40 -8.99
C GLY A 109 -5.96 -11.16 -7.80
N GLU A 110 -7.26 -11.04 -7.59
CA GLU A 110 -7.99 -11.81 -6.57
C GLU A 110 -8.60 -13.07 -7.19
N ILE A 111 -8.51 -14.17 -6.45
CA ILE A 111 -8.99 -15.48 -6.87
C ILE A 111 -10.08 -15.93 -5.89
N CYS A 112 -11.32 -15.94 -6.37
CA CYS A 112 -12.44 -16.53 -5.64
C CYS A 112 -12.59 -18.00 -6.03
N TRP A 113 -12.35 -18.90 -5.07
CA TRP A 113 -12.54 -20.33 -5.25
C TRP A 113 -14.02 -20.65 -5.44
N LYS A 114 -14.38 -21.34 -6.53
CA LYS A 114 -15.79 -21.65 -6.82
C LYS A 114 -16.24 -23.06 -6.42
N ASN A 115 -15.35 -23.94 -5.96
CA ASN A 115 -15.68 -25.34 -5.64
C ASN A 115 -14.72 -25.95 -4.59
N ILE A 116 -14.22 -25.15 -3.65
CA ILE A 116 -13.56 -25.62 -2.42
C ILE A 116 -14.52 -25.39 -1.27
#